data_AF-A0AAV8PJC4-F1
#
_entry.id   AF-A0AAV8PJC4-F1
#
_cell.length_a   1.000
_cell.length_b   1.000
_cell.length_c   1.000
_cell.angle_alpha   90.00
_cell.angle_beta   90.00
_cell.angle_gamma   90.00
#
_symmetry.space_group_name_H-M   'P 1'
#
loop_
_entity.id
_entity.type
_entity.pdbx_description
1 polymer ?
#
loop_
_entity_poly.entity_id
_entity_poly.type
_entity_poly.pdbx_seq_one_letter_code
_entity_poly.pdbx_strand_id
1 'polypeptide(L)'
;MAPVYMAFLRFMDDENEARNFSYGLEVSANGRKLIWKGTPRSIRDGHCKVRDSHDRLIIQRNMALFFSGSDRKGLKLRVTGRIWKEQQNSDAGVCMPKHCS
;
A
#
# COMPACT_ATOMS: atom_id res chain seq x y z
N MET A 1 19.88 -4.23 -15.78
CA MET A 1 18.68 -4.18 -14.93
C MET A 1 17.57 -3.47 -15.69
N ALA A 2 16.36 -4.02 -15.75
CA ALA A 2 15.20 -3.33 -16.32
C ALA A 2 14.63 -2.34 -15.30
N PRO A 3 14.12 -1.17 -15.72
CA PRO A 3 13.55 -0.21 -14.78
C PRO A 3 12.23 -0.74 -14.19
N VAL A 4 12.04 -0.45 -12.91
CA VAL A 4 10.86 -0.78 -12.14
C VAL A 4 10.34 0.51 -11.52
N TYR A 5 9.03 0.71 -11.58
CA TYR A 5 8.37 1.87 -10.99
C TYR A 5 7.73 1.47 -9.66
N MET A 6 7.72 2.40 -8.72
CA MET A 6 7.25 2.17 -7.37
C MET A 6 6.33 3.30 -6.95
N ALA A 7 5.20 2.95 -6.33
CA ALA A 7 4.30 3.88 -5.67
C ALA A 7 3.97 3.36 -4.27
N PHE A 8 3.96 4.27 -3.30
CA PHE A 8 3.67 3.97 -1.90
C PHE A 8 3.05 5.19 -1.22
N LEU A 9 2.41 4.96 -0.07
CA LEU A 9 1.82 6.00 0.76
C LEU A 9 2.55 6.02 2.10
N ARG A 10 2.89 7.22 2.58
CA ARG A 10 3.41 7.44 3.94
C ARG A 10 2.37 8.18 4.77
N PHE A 11 2.21 7.74 6.01
CA PHE A 11 1.35 8.36 7.00
C PHE A 11 2.12 9.46 7.73
N MET A 12 1.50 10.62 7.88
CA MET A 12 2.12 11.77 8.56
C MET A 12 1.87 11.72 10.07
N ASP A 13 2.36 10.67 10.72
CA ASP A 13 2.46 10.62 12.19
C ASP A 13 3.43 9.52 12.60
N ASP A 14 3.41 9.06 13.86
CA ASP A 14 4.14 7.87 14.32
C ASP A 14 3.60 6.53 13.78
N GLU A 15 4.33 5.47 14.10
CA GLU A 15 4.00 4.11 13.65
C GLU A 15 2.75 3.54 14.33
N ASN A 16 2.46 3.94 15.57
CA ASN A 16 1.29 3.43 16.31
C ASN A 16 0.00 3.94 15.67
N GLU A 17 -0.03 5.21 15.30
CA GLU A 17 -1.17 5.77 14.58
C GLU A 17 -1.25 5.25 13.15
N ALA A 18 -0.11 5.12 12.45
CA ALA A 18 -0.10 4.62 11.07
C ALA A 18 -0.70 3.21 10.93
N ARG A 19 -0.52 2.34 11.94
CA ARG A 19 -1.09 0.98 11.99
C ARG A 19 -2.62 0.94 12.06
N ASN A 20 -3.26 2.03 12.48
CA ASN A 20 -4.71 2.14 12.50
C ASN A 20 -5.30 2.41 11.10
N PHE A 21 -4.47 2.61 10.08
CA PHE A 21 -4.90 2.90 8.73
C PHE A 21 -4.52 1.79 7.76
N SER A 22 -5.34 1.64 6.73
CA SER A 22 -5.07 0.84 5.55
C SER A 22 -5.12 1.74 4.33
N TYR A 23 -4.32 1.42 3.32
CA TYR A 23 -4.37 2.10 2.04
C TYR A 23 -4.40 1.10 0.89
N GLY A 24 -4.94 1.55 -0.23
CA GLY A 24 -4.94 0.83 -1.49
C GLY A 24 -4.43 1.73 -2.62
N LEU A 25 -3.60 1.18 -3.48
CA LEU A 25 -3.17 1.82 -4.72
C LEU A 25 -3.66 1.00 -5.90
N GLU A 26 -4.36 1.64 -6.83
CA GLU A 26 -4.86 1.02 -8.04
C GLU A 26 -4.24 1.65 -9.28
N VAL A 27 -3.83 0.82 -10.24
CA VAL A 27 -3.53 1.21 -11.62
C VAL A 27 -4.46 0.42 -12.53
N SER A 28 -5.26 1.11 -13.34
CA SER A 28 -6.26 0.48 -14.22
C SER A 28 -6.23 1.04 -15.64
N ALA A 29 -6.34 0.13 -16.62
CA ALA A 29 -6.42 0.43 -18.05
C ALA A 29 -6.94 -0.80 -18.82
N ASN A 30 -7.58 -0.58 -19.97
CA ASN A 30 -8.02 -1.65 -20.89
C ASN A 30 -8.81 -2.78 -20.20
N GLY A 31 -9.67 -2.45 -19.24
CA GLY A 31 -10.47 -3.43 -18.48
C GLY A 31 -9.69 -4.28 -17.48
N ARG A 32 -8.37 -4.05 -17.32
CA ARG A 32 -7.53 -4.68 -16.29
C ARG A 32 -7.18 -3.68 -15.20
N LYS A 33 -6.94 -4.20 -14.00
CA LYS A 33 -6.48 -3.41 -12.87
C LYS A 33 -5.43 -4.17 -12.07
N LEU A 34 -4.44 -3.44 -11.59
CA LEU A 34 -3.47 -3.87 -10.60
C LEU A 34 -3.78 -3.13 -9.31
N ILE A 35 -4.06 -3.85 -8.23
CA ILE A 35 -4.38 -3.29 -6.93
C ILE A 35 -3.34 -3.77 -5.93
N TRP A 36 -2.76 -2.82 -5.20
CA TRP A 36 -1.98 -3.07 -4.00
C TRP A 36 -2.78 -2.62 -2.78
N LYS A 37 -2.68 -3.36 -1.68
CA LYS A 37 -3.22 -2.96 -0.37
C LYS A 37 -2.16 -3.19 0.70
N GLY A 38 -2.08 -2.30 1.68
CA GLY A 38 -1.17 -2.45 2.81
C GLY A 38 -1.44 -1.41 3.90
N THR A 39 -0.61 -1.43 4.92
CA THR A 39 -0.61 -0.44 6.01
C THR A 39 0.42 0.64 5.69
N PRO A 40 0.06 1.93 5.77
CA PRO A 40 0.99 2.98 5.43
C PRO A 40 2.09 3.07 6.50
N ARG A 41 3.31 3.38 6.08
CA ARG A 41 4.44 3.59 7.01
C ARG A 41 4.48 5.02 7.50
N SER A 42 4.91 5.22 8.74
CA SER A 42 5.16 6.54 9.31
C SER A 42 6.19 7.31 8.49
N ILE A 43 6.01 8.63 8.30
CA ILE A 43 7.04 9.50 7.72
C ILE A 43 8.25 9.66 8.66
N ARG A 44 8.08 9.38 9.95
CA ARG A 44 9.15 9.37 10.96
C ARG A 44 10.04 8.13 10.86
N ASP A 45 9.63 7.10 10.09
CA ASP A 45 10.47 5.94 9.82
C ASP A 45 11.72 6.33 8.99
N GLY A 46 12.87 5.78 9.37
CA GLY A 46 14.13 5.98 8.65
C GLY A 46 14.11 5.42 7.22
N HIS A 47 14.85 6.07 6.32
CA HIS A 47 14.89 5.78 4.88
C HIS A 47 15.26 4.31 4.55
N CYS A 48 16.03 3.63 5.41
CA CYS A 48 16.42 2.23 5.25
C CYS A 48 15.22 1.28 5.37
N LYS A 49 14.26 1.56 6.25
CA LYS A 49 13.06 0.72 6.45
C LYS A 49 12.06 0.84 5.31
N VAL A 50 12.03 1.97 4.59
CA VAL A 50 11.10 2.22 3.47
C VAL A 50 11.48 1.45 2.21
N ARG A 51 12.78 1.21 1.98
CA ARG A 51 13.23 0.46 0.80
C ARG A 51 13.06 -1.05 0.95
N ASP A 52 13.05 -1.56 2.18
CA ASP A 52 12.92 -2.99 2.47
C ASP A 52 11.49 -3.39 2.83
N SER A 53 10.60 -2.41 3.06
CA SER A 53 9.19 -2.72 3.26
C SER A 53 8.57 -3.23 1.94
N HIS A 54 7.82 -4.32 2.08
CA HIS A 54 7.05 -4.91 0.99
C HIS A 54 5.74 -4.14 0.78
N ASP A 55 5.50 -3.05 1.52
CA ASP A 55 4.29 -2.22 1.50
C ASP A 55 4.31 -1.20 0.36
N ARG A 56 4.34 -1.68 -0.88
CA ARG A 56 4.45 -0.82 -2.06
C ARG A 56 3.91 -1.50 -3.30
N LEU A 57 3.29 -0.68 -4.15
CA LEU A 57 2.97 -1.09 -5.51
C LEU A 57 4.26 -1.07 -6.34
N ILE A 58 4.66 -2.22 -6.85
CA ILE A 58 5.79 -2.38 -7.76
C ILE A 58 5.27 -2.77 -9.14
N ILE A 59 5.68 -2.03 -10.17
CA ILE A 59 5.27 -2.30 -11.56
C ILE A 59 6.49 -2.27 -12.49
N GLN A 60 6.70 -3.37 -13.21
CA GLN A 60 7.77 -3.47 -14.20
C GLN A 60 7.45 -2.65 -15.46
N ARG A 61 8.48 -2.20 -16.18
CA ARG A 61 8.33 -1.39 -17.40
C ARG A 61 7.29 -1.90 -18.39
N ASN A 62 7.28 -3.19 -18.70
CA ASN A 62 6.34 -3.74 -19.68
C ASN A 62 4.88 -3.68 -19.21
N MET A 63 4.64 -3.89 -17.91
CA MET A 63 3.32 -3.68 -17.32
C MET A 63 2.96 -2.20 -17.30
N ALA A 64 3.91 -1.33 -16.93
CA ALA A 64 3.72 0.11 -16.91
C ALA A 64 3.31 0.66 -18.30
N LEU A 65 3.94 0.16 -19.36
CA LEU A 65 3.59 0.48 -20.75
C LEU A 65 2.20 -0.07 -21.13
N PHE A 66 1.83 -1.28 -20.69
CA PHE A 66 0.48 -1.82 -20.92
C PHE A 66 -0.60 -0.91 -20.31
N PHE A 67 -0.38 -0.43 -19.08
CA PHE A 67 -1.32 0.47 -18.40
C PHE A 67 -1.29 1.92 -18.92
N SER A 68 -0.28 2.28 -19.72
CA SER A 68 -0.14 3.62 -20.30
C SER A 68 -0.97 3.86 -21.57
N GLY A 69 -1.59 2.83 -22.15
CA GLY A 69 -2.39 2.95 -23.38
C GLY A 69 -1.60 2.80 -24.68
N SER A 70 -2.29 3.02 -25.81
CA SER A 70 -1.87 2.59 -27.15
C SER A 70 -0.68 3.32 -27.76
N ASP A 71 -0.39 4.56 -27.34
CA ASP A 71 0.60 5.40 -28.03
C ASP A 71 2.05 4.92 -27.82
N ARG A 72 2.33 4.10 -26.78
CA ARG A 72 3.64 3.46 -26.45
C ARG A 72 4.90 4.36 -26.48
N LYS A 73 4.78 5.63 -26.86
CA LYS A 73 5.81 6.66 -26.98
C LYS A 73 6.05 7.40 -25.67
N GLY A 74 5.06 7.41 -24.77
CA GLY A 74 5.15 7.99 -23.44
C GLY A 74 4.64 7.04 -22.35
N LEU A 75 5.21 7.13 -21.15
CA LEU A 75 4.71 6.43 -19.97
C LEU A 75 3.82 7.36 -19.15
N LYS A 76 2.51 7.21 -19.30
CA LYS A 76 1.46 7.95 -18.57
C LYS A 76 0.63 6.97 -17.75
N LEU A 77 1.02 6.78 -16.49
CA LEU A 77 0.28 5.97 -15.54
C LEU A 77 -0.65 6.84 -14.70
N ARG A 78 -1.90 6.38 -14.52
CA ARG A 78 -2.82 6.92 -13.52
C ARG A 78 -2.85 5.98 -12.32
N VAL A 79 -2.43 6.48 -11.17
CA VAL A 79 -2.50 5.77 -9.89
C VAL A 79 -3.62 6.39 -9.06
N THR A 80 -4.58 5.59 -8.63
CA THR A 80 -5.65 6.01 -7.72
C THR A 80 -5.34 5.48 -6.34
N GLY A 81 -5.18 6.39 -5.37
CA GLY A 81 -4.99 6.03 -3.97
C GLY A 81 -6.29 6.10 -3.18
N ARG A 82 -6.46 5.18 -2.24
CA ARG A 82 -7.50 5.22 -1.18
C ARG A 82 -6.82 4.97 0.16
N ILE A 83 -7.24 5.68 1.19
CA ILE A 83 -6.81 5.47 2.58
C ILE A 83 -8.06 5.46 3.46
N TRP A 84 -8.09 4.58 4.45
CA TRP A 84 -9.18 4.48 5.41
C TRP A 84 -8.64 4.05 6.76
N LYS A 85 -9.33 4.45 7.84
CA LYS A 85 -9.04 3.99 9.19
C LYS A 85 -9.73 2.65 9.39
N GLU A 86 -8.99 1.64 9.84
CA GLU A 86 -9.59 0.37 10.24
C GLU A 86 -10.34 0.58 11.55
N GLN A 87 -11.59 0.12 11.63
CA GLN A 87 -12.33 0.13 12.89
C GLN A 87 -11.66 -0.89 13.83
N GLN A 88 -11.11 -0.41 14.94
CA GLN A 88 -10.79 -1.30 16.04
C GLN A 88 -12.11 -1.87 16.56
N ASN A 89 -12.45 -3.09 16.16
CA ASN A 89 -13.52 -3.83 16.81
C ASN A 89 -13.11 -4.01 18.27
N SER A 90 -13.71 -3.24 19.17
CA SER A 90 -13.58 -3.36 20.62
C SER A 90 -14.23 -4.63 21.19
N ASP A 91 -14.57 -5.61 20.34
CA ASP A 91 -15.19 -6.90 20.71
C ASP A 91 -14.23 -8.10 20.57
N ALA A 92 -12.92 -7.88 20.62
CA ALA A 92 -11.97 -8.96 20.80
C ALA A 92 -11.87 -9.35 22.28
N GLY A 93 -12.82 -10.16 22.74
CA GLY A 93 -12.65 -11.16 23.80
C GLY A 93 -12.03 -10.70 25.12
N VAL A 94 -12.89 -10.39 26.09
CA VAL A 94 -12.55 -10.48 27.51
C VAL A 94 -12.03 -11.90 27.79
N CYS A 95 -10.71 -12.05 27.91
CA CYS A 95 -10.10 -13.28 28.37
C CYS A 95 -10.42 -13.42 29.86
N MET A 96 -11.51 -14.14 30.16
CA MET A 96 -11.82 -14.59 31.52
C MET A 96 -10.66 -15.45 32.02
N PRO A 97 -10.01 -15.10 33.16
CA PRO A 97 -8.98 -15.95 33.73
C PRO A 97 -9.64 -17.23 34.21
N LYS A 98 -9.28 -18.38 33.62
CA LYS A 98 -9.65 -19.66 34.21
C LYS A 98 -8.88 -19.82 35.51
N HIS A 99 -9.57 -19.73 36.64
CA HIS A 99 -9.09 -20.28 37.89
C HIS A 99 -8.83 -21.78 37.69
N CYS A 100 -7.58 -22.19 37.86
CA CYS A 100 -7.22 -23.59 38.05
C CYS A 100 -7.55 -23.97 39.50
N SER A 101 -8.46 -24.93 39.67
CA SER A 101 -8.54 -25.78 40.86
C SER A 101 -7.71 -27.04 40.65
#